data_AF-A0A1G1CDR2-F1
#
_entry.id   AF-A0A1G1CDR2-F1
#
_cell.length_a   1.000
_cell.length_b   1.000
_cell.length_c   1.000
_cell.angle_alpha   90.00
_cell.angle_beta   90.00
_cell.angle_gamma   90.00
#
_symmetry.space_group_name_H-M   'P 1'
#
loop_
_entity.id
_entity.type
_entity.pdbx_description
1 polymer ?
#
loop_
_entity_poly.entity_id
_entity_poly.type
_entity_poly.pdbx_seq_one_letter_code
_entity_poly.pdbx_strand_id
1 'polypeptide(L)' 'MKPIPFDLVWGAAKVFVLFGMAIYGVFALVVIRQVHQMTKTIAGSLTGLIMLVSYLHLAAAIGLFLAALVIL' A
#
# COMPACT_ATOMS: atom_id res chain seq x y z
N MET A 1 -32.11 4.22 -22.97
CA MET A 1 -31.26 4.13 -21.74
C MET A 1 -31.04 5.54 -21.20
N LYS A 2 -31.21 5.77 -19.90
CA LYS A 2 -30.82 7.06 -19.30
C LYS A 2 -29.28 7.10 -19.17
N PRO A 3 -28.62 8.21 -19.51
CA PRO A 3 -27.17 8.33 -19.34
C PRO A 3 -26.80 8.27 -17.86
N ILE A 4 -25.70 7.57 -17.54
CA ILE A 4 -25.15 7.52 -16.19
C ILE A 4 -24.46 8.88 -15.91
N PRO A 5 -24.72 9.53 -14.76
CA PRO A 5 -24.06 10.79 -14.41
C PRO A 5 -22.55 10.59 -14.26
N PHE A 6 -21.76 11.50 -14.83
CA PHE A 6 -20.31 11.47 -14.71
C PHE A 6 -19.84 11.49 -13.25
N ASP A 7 -20.48 12.30 -12.40
CA ASP A 7 -20.14 12.43 -10.97
C ASP A 7 -20.32 11.12 -10.20
N LEU A 8 -21.31 10.30 -10.58
CA LEU A 8 -21.54 8.99 -9.98
C LEU A 8 -20.41 8.02 -10.34
N VAL A 9 -20.00 8.00 -11.61
CA VAL A 9 -18.90 7.15 -12.08
C VAL A 9 -17.60 7.55 -11.38
N TRP A 10 -17.32 8.85 -11.31
CA TRP A 10 -16.11 9.35 -10.67
C TRP A 10 -16.12 9.09 -9.16
N GLY A 11 -17.23 9.34 -8.47
CA GLY A 11 -17.37 9.03 -7.04
C GLY A 11 -17.13 7.56 -6.72
N ALA A 12 -17.69 6.64 -7.53
CA ALA A 12 -17.43 5.21 -7.38
C ALA A 12 -15.95 4.87 -7.61
N ALA A 13 -15.32 5.43 -8.64
CA ALA A 13 -13.91 5.20 -8.94
C ALA A 13 -13.00 5.61 -7.77
N LYS A 14 -13.25 6.77 -7.14
CA LYS A 14 -12.49 7.21 -5.95
C LYS A 14 -12.56 6.20 -4.81
N VAL A 15 -13.75 5.69 -4.51
CA VAL A 15 -13.97 4.69 -3.45
C VAL A 15 -13.20 3.40 -3.75
N PHE A 16 -13.25 2.91 -4.98
CA PHE A 16 -12.51 1.70 -5.37
C PHE A 16 -10.98 1.89 -5.29
N VAL A 17 -10.47 3.05 -5.68
CA VAL A 17 -9.03 3.37 -5.55
C VAL A 17 -8.60 3.39 -4.10
N LEU A 18 -9.34 4.11 -3.23
CA LEU A 18 -9.05 4.18 -1.80
C LEU A 18 -9.11 2.78 -1.15
N PHE A 19 -10.11 1.97 -1.52
CA PHE A 19 -10.23 0.60 -1.03
C PHE A 19 -9.06 -0.28 -1.47
N GLY A 20 -8.66 -0.21 -2.73
CA GLY A 20 -7.50 -0.93 -3.25
C GLY A 20 -6.19 -0.52 -2.55
N MET A 21 -6.01 0.78 -2.29
CA MET A 21 -4.85 1.28 -1.55
C MET A 21 -4.85 0.84 -0.08
N ALA A 22 -6.01 0.76 0.57
CA ALA A 22 -6.12 0.23 1.92
C ALA A 22 -5.70 -1.26 1.98
N ILE A 23 -6.14 -2.07 1.02
CA ILE A 23 -5.69 -3.46 0.87
C ILE A 23 -4.18 -3.52 0.63
N TYR A 24 -3.65 -2.63 -0.22
CA TYR A 24 -2.21 -2.54 -0.46
C TYR A 24 -1.43 -2.22 0.82
N GLY A 25 -1.98 -1.40 1.72
CA GLY A 25 -1.40 -1.17 3.05
C GLY A 25 -1.27 -2.44 3.88
N VAL A 26 -2.29 -3.31 3.85
CA VAL A 26 -2.23 -4.65 4.48
C VAL A 26 -1.14 -5.51 3.83
N PHE A 27 -1.03 -5.48 2.51
CA PHE A 27 0.05 -6.17 1.80
C PHE A 27 1.44 -5.67 2.23
N ALA A 28 1.63 -4.35 2.39
CA ALA A 28 2.89 -3.78 2.88
C ALA A 28 3.25 -4.29 4.30
N LEU A 29 2.27 -4.48 5.17
CA LEU A 29 2.48 -5.13 6.48
C LEU A 29 2.91 -6.60 6.34
N VAL A 30 2.31 -7.34 5.39
CA VAL A 30 2.71 -8.72 5.10
C VAL A 30 4.16 -8.76 4.61
N VAL A 31 4.58 -7.84 3.75
CA VAL A 31 5.97 -7.76 3.26
C VAL A 31 6.96 -7.65 4.42
N ILE A 32 6.71 -6.81 5.42
CA ILE A 32 7.60 -6.71 6.60
C ILE A 32 7.70 -8.05 7.33
N ARG A 33 6.57 -8.73 7.53
CA ARG A 33 6.55 -10.05 8.17
C ARG A 33 7.36 -11.06 7.37
N GLN A 34 7.23 -11.06 6.04
CA GLN A 34 7.97 -11.96 5.17
C GLN A 34 9.47 -11.68 5.21
N VAL A 35 9.87 -10.41 5.11
CA VAL A 35 11.27 -10.00 5.24
C VAL A 35 11.82 -10.47 6.59
N HIS A 36 11.11 -10.25 7.70
CA HIS A 36 11.56 -10.69 9.02
C HIS A 36 11.67 -12.22 9.18
N GLN A 37 10.84 -13.02 8.48
CA GLN A 37 11.01 -14.48 8.50
C GLN A 37 12.20 -14.92 7.65
N MET A 38 12.44 -14.27 6.50
CA MET A 38 13.58 -14.58 5.64
C MET A 38 14.92 -14.33 6.34
N THR A 39 15.02 -13.28 7.15
CA THR A 39 16.27 -12.93 7.87
C THR A 39 16.67 -13.95 8.93
N LYS A 40 15.74 -14.81 9.38
CA LYS A 40 16.04 -15.92 10.30
C LYS A 40 16.74 -17.09 9.62
N THR A 41 16.52 -17.27 8.31
CA THR A 41 17.10 -18.37 7.53
C THR A 41 18.38 -17.91 6.84
N ILE A 42 18.38 -16.70 6.28
CA ILE A 42 19.48 -16.14 5.51
C ILE A 42 19.89 -14.81 6.15
N ALA A 43 20.89 -14.87 7.02
CA ALA A 43 21.53 -13.69 7.59
C ALA A 43 22.79 -13.36 6.76
N GLY A 44 22.72 -12.28 5.98
CA GLY A 44 23.82 -11.80 5.15
C GLY A 44 24.08 -10.31 5.36
N SER A 45 25.10 -9.78 4.70
CA SER A 45 25.48 -8.36 4.81
C SER A 45 24.36 -7.39 4.41
N LEU A 46 23.42 -7.81 3.56
CA LEU A 46 22.30 -6.99 3.08
C LEU A 46 21.04 -7.07 3.96
N THR A 47 21.00 -7.96 4.94
CA THR A 47 19.82 -8.18 5.79
C THR A 47 19.30 -6.88 6.42
N GLY A 48 20.21 -6.04 6.96
CA GLY A 48 19.84 -4.75 7.56
C GLY A 48 19.23 -3.78 6.55
N LEU A 49 19.80 -3.70 5.34
CA LEU A 49 19.31 -2.84 4.27
C LEU A 49 17.92 -3.27 3.78
N ILE A 50 17.70 -4.58 3.61
CA ILE A 50 16.40 -5.12 3.16
C ILE A 50 15.32 -4.85 4.21
N MET A 51 15.63 -4.96 5.51
CA MET A 51 14.71 -4.58 6.57
C MET A 51 14.39 -3.08 6.56
N LEU A 52 15.39 -2.21 6.36
CA LEU A 52 15.16 -0.77 6.27
C LEU A 52 14.21 -0.44 5.10
N VAL A 53 14.48 -1.03 3.92
CA VAL A 53 13.64 -0.82 2.72
C VAL A 53 12.21 -1.31 2.95
N SER A 54 11.99 -2.40 3.68
CA SER A 54 10.62 -2.88 3.94
C SER A 54 9.82 -1.94 4.85
N TYR A 55 10.46 -1.33 5.85
CA TYR A 55 9.82 -0.28 6.67
C TYR A 55 9.57 1.01 5.89
N LEU A 56 10.52 1.45 5.07
CA LEU A 56 10.33 2.61 4.20
C LEU A 56 9.20 2.40 3.19
N HIS A 57 9.07 1.19 2.65
CA HIS A 57 7.98 0.80 1.77
C HIS A 57 6.62 0.92 2.46
N LEU A 58 6.49 0.43 3.69
CA LEU A 58 5.27 0.61 4.48
C LEU A 58 4.97 2.09 4.74
N ALA A 59 5.97 2.87 5.14
CA ALA A 59 5.81 4.30 5.39
C ALA A 59 5.33 5.04 4.13
N ALA A 60 5.88 4.71 2.96
CA ALA A 60 5.45 5.25 1.68
C ALA A 60 4.01 4.82 1.33
N ALA A 61 3.63 3.56 1.55
CA ALA A 61 2.27 3.09 1.32
C ALA A 61 1.23 3.83 2.19
N ILE A 62 1.54 4.02 3.48
CA ILE A 62 0.70 4.80 4.40
C ILE A 62 0.64 6.26 3.96
N GLY A 63 1.79 6.88 3.66
CA GLY A 63 1.85 8.27 3.21
C GLY A 63 1.06 8.53 1.93
N LEU A 64 1.18 7.65 0.94
CA LEU A 64 0.40 7.73 -0.30
C LEU A 64 -1.10 7.54 -0.05
N PHE A 65 -1.50 6.62 0.84
CA PHE A 65 -2.90 6.44 1.19
C PHE A 65 -3.48 7.69 1.87
N LEU A 66 -2.75 8.29 2.82
CA LEU A 66 -3.17 9.54 3.46
C LEU A 66 -3.26 10.71 2.46
N ALA A 67 -2.29 10.81 1.54
CA ALA A 67 -2.34 11.81 0.48
C ALA A 67 -3.56 11.59 -0.45
N ALA A 68 -3.87 10.33 -0.79
CA ALA A 68 -5.03 9.99 -1.60
C ALA A 68 -6.35 10.38 -0.92
N LEU A 69 -6.48 10.22 0.41
CA LEU A 69 -7.69 10.64 1.15
C LEU A 69 -7.97 12.15 1.06
N VAL A 70 -6.93 12.97 0.88
CA VAL A 70 -7.07 14.44 0.81
C VAL A 70 -7.26 14.92 -0.63
N ILE A 71 -6.56 14.29 -1.59
CA ILE A 71 -6.48 14.77 -2.98
C ILE A 71 -7.59 14.17 -3.86
N LEU A 72 -7.95 12.90 -3.63
CA LEU A 72 -8.87 12.14 -4.48
C LEU A 72 -10.33 12.37 -4.06
#